data_AF-A0A5S4YH57-F1
#
_entry.id   AF-A0A5S4YH57-F1
#
_cell.length_a   1.000
_cell.length_b   1.000
_cell.length_c   1.000
_cell.angle_alpha   90.00
_cell.angle_beta   90.00
_cell.angle_gamma   90.00
#
_symmetry.space_group_name_H-M   'P 1'
#
loop_
_entity.id
_entity.type
_entity.pdbx_description
1 polymer ?
#
loop_
_entity_poly.entity_id
_entity_poly.type
_entity_poly.pdbx_seq_one_letter_code
_entity_poly.pdbx_strand_id
1 'polypeptide(L)'
;MDREFLIDLFADFGPVTIRKMFSGYGISADGINFALALRAGLFFRADEQTIPDYEAEGSKPFQYQTRAKTVLVNSYWELPARLFDDSEELAQWARAALAAAGRAKAKKRPKVKKAEPTKLVAKKRPAKKAVRSNH
;
A
#
# COMPACT_ATOMS: atom_id res chain seq x y z
N MET A 1 12.69 -15.80 -5.65
CA MET A 1 11.35 -15.23 -5.84
C MET A 1 11.41 -14.31 -7.03
N ASP A 2 10.73 -14.72 -8.08
CA ASP A 2 10.73 -14.05 -9.37
C ASP A 2 9.36 -13.39 -9.57
N ARG A 3 9.29 -12.47 -10.55
CA ARG A 3 8.09 -11.69 -10.80
C ARG A 3 6.89 -12.59 -11.12
N GLU A 4 7.08 -13.63 -11.91
CA GLU A 4 6.01 -14.53 -12.34
C GLU A 4 5.44 -15.33 -11.17
N PHE A 5 6.30 -15.88 -10.31
CA PHE A 5 5.86 -16.56 -9.09
C PHE A 5 5.00 -15.66 -8.21
N LEU A 6 5.39 -14.39 -8.04
CA LEU A 6 4.59 -13.44 -7.27
C LEU A 6 3.24 -13.18 -7.94
N ILE A 7 3.17 -13.06 -9.27
CA ILE A 7 1.88 -12.86 -9.97
C ILE A 7 0.95 -14.05 -9.74
N ASP A 8 1.49 -15.26 -9.85
CA ASP A 8 0.75 -16.50 -9.63
C ASP A 8 0.25 -16.62 -8.19
N LEU A 9 1.12 -16.31 -7.23
CA LEU A 9 0.79 -16.30 -5.80
C LEU A 9 -0.37 -15.34 -5.46
N PHE A 10 -0.49 -14.21 -6.18
CA PHE A 10 -1.58 -13.25 -6.00
C PHE A 10 -2.75 -13.45 -6.97
N ALA A 11 -2.83 -14.57 -7.70
CA ALA A 11 -3.88 -14.80 -8.69
C ALA A 11 -5.30 -14.66 -8.11
N ASP A 12 -5.56 -15.26 -6.94
CA ASP A 12 -6.86 -15.19 -6.24
C ASP A 12 -7.12 -13.84 -5.55
N PHE A 13 -6.06 -13.07 -5.30
CA PHE A 13 -6.18 -11.71 -4.80
C PHE A 13 -6.61 -10.76 -5.93
N GLY A 14 -6.00 -10.90 -7.10
CA GLY A 14 -6.25 -10.08 -8.28
C GLY A 14 -4.97 -9.39 -8.80
N PRO A 15 -5.12 -8.51 -9.81
CA PRO A 15 -3.98 -7.93 -10.52
C PRO A 15 -3.11 -7.05 -9.62
N VAL A 16 -1.84 -7.44 -9.47
CA VAL A 16 -0.83 -6.69 -8.70
C VAL A 16 0.23 -6.06 -9.59
N THR A 17 0.67 -4.87 -9.20
CA THR A 17 1.82 -4.18 -9.79
C THR A 17 3.08 -4.50 -9.01
N ILE A 18 4.01 -5.19 -9.65
CA ILE A 18 5.31 -5.55 -9.08
C ILE A 18 6.38 -4.64 -9.66
N ARG A 19 7.11 -3.95 -8.78
CA ARG A 19 8.20 -3.04 -9.15
C ARG A 19 9.47 -3.40 -8.39
N LYS A 20 10.60 -3.47 -9.09
CA LYS A 20 11.89 -3.76 -8.45
C LYS A 20 12.25 -2.63 -7.49
N MET A 21 12.41 -2.94 -6.21
CA MET A 21 12.73 -1.99 -5.13
C MET A 21 13.54 -2.71 -4.04
N PHE A 22 14.58 -2.05 -3.50
CA PHE A 22 15.36 -2.50 -2.33
C PHE A 22 15.81 -3.98 -2.39
N SER A 23 16.73 -4.31 -3.30
CA SER A 23 17.28 -5.68 -3.48
C SER A 23 16.23 -6.78 -3.69
N GLY A 24 14.98 -6.40 -4.02
CA GLY A 24 13.85 -7.30 -4.23
C GLY A 24 12.75 -6.60 -5.03
N TYR A 25 11.49 -6.82 -4.64
CA TYR A 25 10.30 -6.32 -5.32
C TYR A 25 9.30 -5.71 -4.34
N GLY A 26 8.80 -4.52 -4.65
CA GLY A 26 7.62 -3.95 -4.02
C GLY A 26 6.37 -4.36 -4.80
N ILE A 27 5.38 -4.86 -4.08
CA ILE A 27 4.09 -5.28 -4.62
C ILE A 27 3.04 -4.25 -4.22
N SER A 28 2.25 -3.82 -5.19
CA SER A 28 1.25 -2.77 -5.00
C SER A 28 -0.04 -3.09 -5.74
N ALA A 29 -1.16 -2.72 -5.14
CA ALA A 29 -2.48 -2.76 -5.75
C ALA A 29 -3.09 -1.36 -5.65
N ASP A 30 -3.75 -0.89 -6.72
CA ASP A 30 -4.35 0.46 -6.80
C ASP A 30 -3.39 1.60 -6.43
N GLY A 31 -2.10 1.45 -6.75
CA GLY A 31 -1.07 2.44 -6.41
C GLY A 31 -0.72 2.53 -4.92
N ILE A 32 -1.08 1.51 -4.14
CA ILE A 32 -0.75 1.36 -2.72
C ILE A 32 0.18 0.16 -2.56
N ASN A 33 1.39 0.39 -2.07
CA ASN A 33 2.32 -0.69 -1.72
C ASN A 33 1.89 -1.34 -0.41
N PHE A 34 1.58 -2.63 -0.47
CA PHE A 34 1.09 -3.42 0.65
C PHE A 34 1.98 -4.64 0.96
N ALA A 35 2.87 -5.02 0.04
CA ALA A 35 3.79 -6.14 0.26
C ALA A 35 5.19 -5.87 -0.33
N LEU A 36 6.18 -6.59 0.21
CA LEU A 36 7.60 -6.50 -0.13
C LEU A 36 8.18 -7.92 -0.24
N ALA A 37 8.65 -8.31 -1.41
CA ALA A 37 9.42 -9.54 -1.59
C ALA A 37 10.91 -9.20 -1.55
N LEU A 38 11.63 -9.74 -0.57
CA LEU A 38 13.06 -9.54 -0.37
C LEU A 38 13.78 -10.89 -0.42
N ARG A 39 15.13 -10.87 -0.40
CA ARG A 39 15.91 -12.11 -0.27
C ARG A 39 15.60 -12.88 1.03
N ALA A 40 15.15 -12.17 2.07
CA ALA A 40 14.77 -12.77 3.34
C ALA A 40 13.39 -13.46 3.31
N GLY A 41 12.52 -13.15 2.34
CA GLY A 41 11.16 -13.67 2.30
C GLY A 41 10.16 -12.64 1.77
N LEU A 42 8.88 -13.00 1.84
CA LEU A 42 7.76 -12.12 1.50
C LEU A 42 7.22 -11.47 2.78
N PHE A 43 7.02 -10.17 2.75
CA PHE A 43 6.56 -9.39 3.89
C PHE A 43 5.30 -8.62 3.54
N PHE A 44 4.27 -8.72 4.37
CA PHE A 44 3.01 -7.99 4.23
C PHE A 44 2.95 -6.82 5.19
N ARG A 45 2.25 -5.77 4.77
CA ARG A 45 1.97 -4.64 5.60
C ARG A 45 1.01 -5.05 6.70
N ALA A 46 1.41 -4.87 7.95
CA ALA A 46 0.54 -5.11 9.09
C ALA A 46 0.27 -3.80 9.84
N ASP A 47 -0.85 -3.76 10.55
CA ASP A 47 -1.18 -2.71 11.50
C ASP A 47 -1.64 -3.32 12.83
N GLU A 48 -1.95 -2.46 13.79
CA GLU A 48 -2.39 -2.87 15.15
C GLU A 48 -3.57 -3.85 15.14
N GLN A 49 -4.38 -3.87 14.08
CA GLN A 49 -5.48 -4.84 13.94
C GLN A 49 -5.06 -6.20 13.41
N THR A 50 -4.09 -6.27 12.50
CA THR A 50 -3.67 -7.54 11.87
C THR A 50 -2.46 -8.17 12.56
N ILE A 51 -1.68 -7.40 13.32
CA ILE A 51 -0.49 -7.90 14.06
C ILE A 51 -0.79 -9.15 14.90
N PRO A 52 -1.89 -9.21 15.68
CA PRO A 52 -2.21 -10.40 16.48
C PRO A 52 -2.35 -11.67 15.63
N ASP A 53 -2.86 -11.57 14.40
CA ASP A 53 -2.99 -12.71 13.50
C ASP A 53 -1.59 -13.22 13.07
N TYR A 54 -0.68 -12.31 12.73
CA TYR A 54 0.72 -12.68 12.42
C TYR A 54 1.44 -13.31 13.62
N GLU A 55 1.20 -12.80 14.83
CA GLU A 55 1.78 -13.36 16.05
C GLU A 55 1.23 -14.77 16.35
N ALA A 56 -0.07 -15.00 16.11
CA ALA A 56 -0.68 -16.32 16.25
C ALA A 56 -0.06 -17.37 15.31
N GLU A 57 0.34 -16.95 14.11
CA GLU A 57 1.06 -17.78 13.13
C GLU A 57 2.56 -17.95 13.44
N GLY A 58 3.08 -17.28 14.49
CA GLY A 58 4.50 -17.28 14.81
C GLY A 58 5.36 -16.49 13.81
N SER A 59 4.73 -15.60 13.03
CA SER A 59 5.44 -14.73 12.08
C SER A 59 6.23 -13.65 12.79
N LYS A 60 7.22 -13.08 12.10
CA LYS A 60 8.13 -12.09 12.68
C LYS A 60 8.02 -10.73 12.00
N PRO A 61 8.14 -9.63 12.75
CA PRO A 61 8.23 -8.31 12.15
C PRO A 61 9.53 -8.19 11.35
N PHE A 62 9.49 -7.43 10.28
CA PHE A 62 10.66 -7.13 9.47
C PHE A 62 11.69 -6.38 10.33
N GLN A 63 12.91 -6.89 10.35
CA GLN A 63 14.01 -6.29 11.10
C GLN A 63 15.22 -6.09 10.21
N TYR A 64 15.93 -4.99 10.42
CA TYR A 64 17.20 -4.74 9.75
C TYR A 64 18.25 -4.24 10.74
N GLN A 65 19.49 -4.65 10.51
CA GLN A 65 20.62 -4.20 11.31
C GLN A 65 21.14 -2.87 10.77
N THR A 66 21.34 -1.91 11.67
CA THR A 66 22.10 -0.68 11.41
C THR A 66 23.43 -0.76 12.14
N ARG A 67 24.38 0.14 11.81
CA ARG A 67 25.70 0.21 12.49
C ARG A 67 25.61 0.33 14.01
N ALA A 68 24.50 0.83 14.54
CA ALA A 68 24.33 1.08 15.97
C ALA A 68 23.37 0.09 16.65
N LYS A 69 22.34 -0.41 15.95
CA LYS A 69 21.28 -1.24 16.54
C LYS A 69 20.45 -1.99 15.51
N THR A 70 19.78 -3.05 15.96
CA THR A 70 18.68 -3.69 15.22
C THR A 70 17.44 -2.81 15.29
N VAL A 71 16.87 -2.48 14.13
CA VAL A 71 15.62 -1.74 14.02
C VAL A 71 14.52 -2.71 13.59
N LEU A 72 13.49 -2.81 14.43
CA LEU A 72 12.26 -3.56 14.15
C LEU A 72 11.26 -2.65 13.46
N VAL A 73 10.63 -3.15 12.40
CA VAL A 73 9.63 -2.45 11.60
C VAL A 73 8.29 -3.17 11.74
N ASN A 74 7.54 -2.86 12.81
CA ASN A 74 6.22 -3.47 13.08
C ASN A 74 5.15 -3.19 12.01
N SER A 75 5.44 -2.39 10.98
CA SER A 75 4.55 -2.19 9.84
C SER A 75 4.68 -3.26 8.76
N TYR A 76 5.69 -4.12 8.81
CA TYR A 76 5.90 -5.20 7.85
C TYR A 76 6.18 -6.49 8.60
N TRP A 77 5.47 -7.56 8.26
CA TRP A 77 5.59 -8.87 8.90
C TRP A 77 5.81 -9.93 7.86
N GLU A 78 6.62 -10.92 8.20
CA GLU A 78 6.92 -12.06 7.35
C GLU A 78 5.64 -12.86 7.09
N LEU A 79 5.47 -13.31 5.85
CA LEU A 79 4.33 -14.12 5.45
C LEU A 79 4.48 -15.55 6.03
N PRO A 80 3.48 -16.07 6.74
CA PRO A 80 3.45 -17.47 7.17
C PRO A 80 3.68 -18.44 6.01
N ALA A 81 4.50 -19.47 6.24
CA ALA A 81 4.87 -20.45 5.21
C ALA A 81 3.65 -21.16 4.60
N ARG A 82 2.61 -21.44 5.39
CA ARG A 82 1.36 -22.07 4.93
C ARG A 82 0.63 -21.28 3.83
N LEU A 83 0.74 -19.96 3.85
CA LEU A 83 0.05 -19.10 2.89
C LEU A 83 0.70 -19.18 1.50
N PHE A 84 1.90 -19.75 1.37
CA PHE A 84 2.47 -20.03 0.05
C PHE A 84 1.78 -21.20 -0.66
N ASP A 85 1.14 -22.10 0.09
CA ASP A 85 0.36 -23.23 -0.43
C ASP A 85 -1.15 -22.92 -0.52
N ASP A 86 -1.66 -21.99 0.30
CA ASP A 86 -3.06 -21.56 0.32
C ASP A 86 -3.26 -20.16 -0.31
N SER A 87 -3.43 -20.11 -1.63
CA SER A 87 -3.61 -18.86 -2.39
C SER A 87 -4.90 -18.10 -2.02
N GLU A 88 -5.99 -18.81 -1.71
CA GLU A 88 -7.24 -18.21 -1.24
C GLU A 88 -7.09 -17.52 0.11
N GLU A 89 -6.37 -18.15 1.04
CA GLU A 89 -6.10 -17.56 2.34
C GLU A 89 -5.13 -16.39 2.19
N LEU A 90 -4.06 -16.56 1.42
CA LEU A 90 -3.13 -15.48 1.09
C LEU A 90 -3.85 -14.25 0.52
N ALA A 91 -4.85 -14.45 -0.33
CA ALA A 91 -5.66 -13.36 -0.87
C ALA A 91 -6.40 -12.58 0.24
N GLN A 92 -6.90 -13.26 1.27
CA GLN A 92 -7.52 -12.61 2.43
C GLN A 92 -6.51 -11.78 3.21
N TRP A 93 -5.33 -12.33 3.48
CA TRP A 93 -4.23 -11.63 4.15
C TRP A 93 -3.72 -10.44 3.33
N ALA A 94 -3.64 -10.58 2.00
CA ALA A 94 -3.26 -9.51 1.09
C ALA A 94 -4.29 -8.37 1.07
N ARG A 95 -5.60 -8.67 1.12
CA ARG A 95 -6.66 -7.66 1.27
C ARG A 95 -6.55 -6.93 2.61
N ALA A 96 -6.29 -7.66 3.70
CA ALA A 96 -6.07 -7.06 5.02
C ALA A 96 -4.84 -6.13 5.02
N ALA A 97 -3.74 -6.56 4.39
CA ALA A 97 -2.52 -5.78 4.24
C ALA A 97 -2.73 -4.53 3.38
N LEU A 98 -3.50 -4.62 2.29
CA LEU A 98 -3.88 -3.47 1.47
C LEU A 98 -4.71 -2.46 2.28
N ALA A 99 -5.68 -2.94 3.07
CA ALA A 99 -6.47 -2.09 3.96
C ALA A 99 -5.60 -1.41 5.03
N ALA A 100 -4.65 -2.13 5.64
CA ALA A 100 -3.67 -1.58 6.57
C ALA A 100 -2.78 -0.51 5.91
N ALA A 101 -2.29 -0.76 4.69
CA ALA A 101 -1.50 0.20 3.92
C ALA A 101 -2.30 1.46 3.56
N GLY A 102 -3.57 1.29 3.18
CA GLY A 102 -4.51 2.39 2.93
C GLY A 102 -4.74 3.27 4.17
N ARG A 103 -4.96 2.65 5.33
CA ARG A 103 -5.11 3.35 6.63
C ARG A 103 -3.84 4.10 7.02
N ALA A 104 -2.67 3.50 6.83
CA ALA A 104 -1.40 4.17 7.06
C ALA A 104 -1.18 5.38 6.13
N LYS A 105 -1.58 5.27 4.85
CA LYS A 105 -1.50 6.38 3.88
C LYS A 105 -2.47 7.51 4.24
N ALA A 106 -3.66 7.18 4.73
CA ALA A 106 -4.62 8.15 5.24
C ALA A 106 -4.12 8.87 6.50
N LYS A 107 -3.52 8.15 7.45
CA LYS A 107 -2.94 8.71 8.70
C LYS A 107 -1.77 9.66 8.44
N LYS A 108 -1.00 9.44 7.34
CA LYS A 108 0.11 10.31 6.92
C LYS A 108 -0.29 11.55 6.13
N ARG A 109 -1.53 11.66 5.64
CA ARG A 109 -2.02 12.92 5.08
C ARG A 109 -2.48 13.79 6.26
N PRO A 110 -1.79 14.91 6.59
CA PRO A 110 -2.39 15.88 7.48
C PRO A 110 -3.69 16.33 6.82
N LYS A 111 -4.74 16.38 7.63
CA LYS A 111 -6.13 16.69 7.29
C LYS A 111 -6.24 18.03 6.54
N VAL A 112 -5.96 18.06 5.25
CA VAL A 112 -6.37 19.15 4.35
C VAL A 112 -7.57 18.64 3.55
N LYS A 113 -8.72 18.94 4.14
CA LYS A 113 -10.03 19.17 3.53
C LYS A 113 -10.76 17.96 2.91
N LYS A 114 -11.70 17.47 3.71
CA LYS A 114 -13.00 16.96 3.28
C LYS A 114 -13.78 18.12 2.64
N ALA A 115 -14.13 18.01 1.37
CA ALA A 115 -15.33 18.61 0.78
C ALA A 115 -15.70 17.81 -0.46
N GLU A 116 -16.88 17.20 -0.40
CA GLU A 116 -17.51 16.31 -1.37
C GLU A 116 -17.82 16.99 -2.73
N PRO A 117 -18.09 16.19 -3.79
CA PRO A 117 -18.48 16.68 -5.10
C PRO A 117 -20.02 16.73 -5.23
N THR A 118 -20.59 17.91 -5.50
CA THR A 118 -22.00 18.00 -5.91
C THR A 118 -22.18 18.88 -7.15
N LYS A 119 -22.43 18.16 -8.25
CA LYS A 119 -23.12 18.47 -9.50
C LYS A 119 -23.80 19.86 -9.68
N LEU A 120 -23.60 20.36 -10.92
CA LEU A 120 -24.55 21.04 -11.83
C LEU A 120 -24.80 22.56 -11.70
N VAL A 121 -25.10 23.13 -12.87
CA VAL A 121 -25.50 24.52 -13.22
C VAL A 121 -24.30 25.45 -13.49
N ALA A 122 -23.74 25.45 -14.70
CA ALA A 122 -24.25 26.08 -15.93
C ALA A 122 -24.07 27.60 -16.03
N LYS A 123 -23.73 28.00 -17.26
CA LYS A 123 -23.90 29.30 -17.94
C LYS A 123 -22.76 30.34 -17.85
N LYS A 124 -21.99 30.37 -18.95
CA LYS A 124 -21.83 31.50 -19.88
C LYS A 124 -22.11 32.89 -19.32
N ARG A 125 -21.16 33.84 -19.49
CA ARG A 125 -21.30 35.08 -20.31
C ARG A 125 -20.02 35.96 -20.27
N PRO A 126 -19.85 36.96 -21.16
CA PRO A 126 -18.73 37.01 -22.11
C PRO A 126 -17.82 38.26 -21.99
N ALA A 127 -16.82 38.32 -22.88
CA ALA A 127 -16.01 39.48 -23.18
C ALA A 127 -16.82 40.76 -23.50
N LYS A 128 -16.31 41.94 -23.07
CA LYS A 128 -16.28 43.20 -23.82
C LYS A 128 -15.50 44.29 -23.07
N LYS A 129 -14.46 44.84 -23.75
CA LYS A 129 -14.11 46.25 -24.03
C LYS A 129 -14.24 47.30 -22.90
N ALA A 130 -13.48 48.39 -22.81
CA ALA A 130 -12.29 48.96 -23.45
C ALA A 130 -12.17 50.41 -22.87
N VAL A 131 -11.02 51.06 -23.13
CA VAL A 131 -10.82 52.53 -23.26
C VAL A 131 -10.30 53.32 -22.04
N ARG A 132 -9.22 54.04 -22.38
CA ARG A 132 -8.48 55.15 -21.77
C ARG A 132 -9.34 56.21 -21.07
N SER A 133 -8.73 56.92 -20.11
CA SER A 133 -8.85 58.38 -20.05
C SER A 133 -7.71 59.04 -19.27
N ASN A 134 -7.43 60.28 -19.69
CA ASN A 134 -6.33 61.17 -19.43
C ASN A 134 -6.47 61.95 -18.11
N HIS A 135 -5.34 62.38 -17.53
CA HIS A 135 -5.22 63.71 -16.93
C HIS A 135 -3.88 64.31 -17.34
#